data_AF-B8JA14-F1
#
_entry.id   AF-B8JA14-F1
#
_cell.length_a   1.000
_cell.length_b   1.000
_cell.length_c   1.000
_cell.angle_alpha   90.00
_cell.angle_beta   90.00
_cell.angle_gamma   90.00
#
_symmetry.space_group_name_H-M   'P 1'
#
loop_
_entity.id
_entity.type
_entity.pdbx_description
1 polymer ?
#
loop_
_entity_poly.entity_id
_entity_poly.type
_entity_poly.pdbx_seq_one_letter_code
_entity_poly.pdbx_strand_id
1 'polypeptide(L)'
;MKRALVTVNAIAVGATLAYLGWLLADALRARQPWAITCYDCKACTARCVLGLDPQGFVSAALAGSGDVYVYATNVRLPVRRALEIDPEMLVTVADRHLTAREAAAALGPDAELVTFKMRARDAARVCFRCGACEKGCGLRLPLLRLIAQLRGDAGNEWAAHAP
;
A
#
# COMPACT_ATOMS: atom_id res chain seq x y z
N MET A 1 -16.05 -40.61 14.77
CA MET A 1 -14.85 -39.82 14.42
C MET A 1 -14.73 -39.52 12.92
N LYS A 2 -14.76 -40.51 11.99
CA LYS A 2 -14.61 -40.25 10.54
C LYS A 2 -15.61 -39.24 9.93
N ARG A 3 -16.91 -39.34 10.26
CA ARG A 3 -17.95 -38.43 9.74
C ARG A 3 -17.73 -36.97 10.19
N ALA A 4 -17.40 -36.77 11.47
CA ALA A 4 -17.11 -35.43 12.00
C ALA A 4 -15.88 -34.80 11.32
N LEU A 5 -14.83 -35.58 11.05
CA LEU A 5 -13.63 -35.11 10.36
C LEU A 5 -13.93 -34.70 8.89
N VAL A 6 -14.78 -35.47 8.20
CA VAL A 6 -15.25 -35.13 6.84
C VAL A 6 -16.08 -33.85 6.85
N THR A 7 -16.99 -33.67 7.83
CA THR A 7 -17.80 -32.45 7.95
C THR A 7 -16.94 -31.22 8.23
N VAL A 8 -15.97 -31.31 9.14
CA VAL A 8 -15.03 -30.21 9.45
C VAL A 8 -14.22 -29.84 8.21
N ASN A 9 -13.68 -30.83 7.49
CA ASN A 9 -12.93 -30.57 6.25
C ASN A 9 -13.81 -29.94 5.17
N ALA A 10 -15.06 -30.39 5.02
CA ALA A 10 -15.99 -29.82 4.06
C ALA A 10 -16.33 -28.35 4.38
N ILE A 11 -16.54 -28.02 5.67
CA ILE A 11 -16.77 -26.64 6.13
C ILE A 11 -15.52 -25.79 5.87
N ALA A 12 -14.34 -26.29 6.22
CA ALA A 12 -13.08 -25.57 6.01
C ALA A 12 -12.85 -25.27 4.52
N VAL A 13 -13.02 -26.27 3.64
CA VAL A 13 -12.92 -26.09 2.19
C VAL A 13 -13.97 -25.10 1.68
N GLY A 14 -15.21 -25.21 2.14
CA GLY A 14 -16.29 -24.28 1.78
C GLY A 14 -15.95 -22.83 2.18
N ALA A 15 -15.45 -22.62 3.40
CA ALA A 15 -15.03 -21.31 3.89
C ALA A 15 -13.85 -20.75 3.09
N THR A 16 -12.86 -21.58 2.76
CA THR A 16 -11.73 -21.17 1.91
C THR A 16 -12.20 -20.76 0.52
N LEU A 17 -13.07 -21.55 -0.12
CA LEU A 17 -13.61 -21.21 -1.45
C LEU A 17 -14.45 -19.93 -1.42
N ALA A 18 -15.26 -19.73 -0.38
CA ALA A 18 -16.03 -18.51 -0.21
C ALA A 18 -15.12 -17.27 -0.05
N TYR A 19 -14.06 -17.38 0.75
CA TYR A 19 -13.09 -16.31 0.93
C TYR A 19 -12.33 -15.97 -0.37
N LEU A 20 -11.87 -16.99 -1.10
CA LEU A 20 -11.20 -16.78 -2.39
C LEU A 20 -12.14 -16.16 -3.44
N GLY A 21 -13.40 -16.59 -3.47
CA GLY A 21 -14.43 -16.00 -4.33
C GLY A 21 -14.71 -14.53 -3.97
N TRP A 22 -14.75 -14.21 -2.69
CA TRP A 22 -14.92 -12.83 -2.21
C TRP A 22 -13.75 -11.93 -2.62
N LEU A 23 -12.50 -12.38 -2.42
CA LEU A 23 -11.31 -11.63 -2.86
C LEU A 23 -11.30 -11.36 -4.37
N LEU A 24 -11.66 -12.37 -5.17
CA LEU A 24 -11.75 -12.21 -6.62
C LEU A 24 -12.84 -11.20 -7.00
N ALA A 25 -14.01 -11.27 -6.36
CA ALA A 25 -15.11 -10.35 -6.61
C ALA A 25 -14.72 -8.89 -6.26
N ASP A 26 -14.03 -8.67 -5.16
CA ASP A 26 -13.53 -7.34 -4.77
C ASP A 26 -12.49 -6.82 -5.77
N ALA A 27 -11.52 -7.65 -6.17
CA ALA A 27 -10.53 -7.27 -7.18
C ALA A 27 -11.15 -6.92 -8.55
N LEU A 28 -12.21 -7.63 -8.95
CA LEU A 28 -12.99 -7.32 -10.15
C LEU A 28 -13.79 -6.03 -10.01
N ARG A 29 -14.44 -5.79 -8.86
CA ARG A 29 -15.15 -4.54 -8.59
C ARG A 29 -14.20 -3.34 -8.59
N ALA A 30 -12.99 -3.50 -8.05
CA ALA A 30 -11.93 -2.50 -8.10
C ALA A 30 -11.30 -2.33 -9.51
N ARG A 31 -11.67 -3.17 -10.49
CA ARG A 31 -11.10 -3.25 -11.85
C ARG A 31 -9.59 -3.53 -11.87
N GLN A 32 -9.08 -4.23 -10.85
CA GLN A 32 -7.67 -4.61 -10.72
C GLN A 32 -7.52 -6.12 -10.48
N PRO A 33 -8.04 -7.01 -11.36
CA PRO A 33 -7.97 -8.46 -11.15
C PRO A 33 -6.54 -8.99 -11.07
N TRP A 34 -5.58 -8.31 -11.68
CA TRP A 34 -4.16 -8.66 -11.60
C TRP A 34 -3.58 -8.48 -10.20
N ALA A 35 -4.19 -7.67 -9.32
CA ALA A 35 -3.66 -7.37 -8.00
C ALA A 35 -3.55 -8.62 -7.10
N ILE A 36 -4.46 -9.60 -7.27
CA ILE A 36 -4.43 -10.87 -6.54
C ILE A 36 -3.21 -11.75 -6.88
N THR A 37 -2.52 -11.45 -7.98
CA THR A 37 -1.35 -12.22 -8.41
C THR A 37 -0.06 -11.76 -7.72
N CYS A 38 -0.09 -10.64 -7.00
CA CYS A 38 1.05 -10.18 -6.22
C CYS A 38 1.28 -11.08 -5.01
N TYR A 39 2.46 -11.69 -4.92
CA TYR A 39 2.85 -12.62 -3.85
C TYR A 39 3.93 -12.06 -2.92
N ASP A 40 4.09 -10.73 -2.87
CA ASP A 40 4.97 -9.99 -1.95
C ASP A 40 6.44 -10.49 -1.87
N CYS A 41 7.08 -10.72 -3.01
CA CYS A 41 8.47 -11.21 -3.05
C CYS A 41 9.55 -10.17 -2.73
N LYS A 42 9.16 -8.93 -2.35
CA LYS A 42 10.06 -7.79 -2.05
C LYS A 42 11.05 -7.37 -3.15
N ALA A 43 11.04 -8.02 -4.32
CA ALA A 43 11.91 -7.69 -5.47
C ALA A 43 11.67 -6.27 -6.04
N CYS A 44 10.44 -5.77 -5.91
CA CYS A 44 10.07 -4.43 -6.36
C CYS A 44 10.56 -3.36 -5.37
N THR A 45 10.45 -3.63 -4.07
CA THR A 45 10.89 -2.75 -2.97
C THR A 45 12.39 -2.54 -3.00
N ALA A 46 13.16 -3.61 -3.21
CA ALA A 46 14.62 -3.54 -3.33
C ALA A 46 15.12 -2.65 -4.48
N ARG A 47 14.29 -2.38 -5.49
CA ARG A 47 14.61 -1.51 -6.63
C ARG A 47 14.10 -0.08 -6.48
N CYS A 48 13.30 0.20 -5.45
CA CYS A 48 12.80 1.54 -5.22
C CYS A 48 13.83 2.37 -4.45
N VAL A 49 14.40 3.39 -5.10
CA VAL A 49 15.38 4.29 -4.47
C VAL A 49 14.79 5.02 -3.26
N LEU A 50 13.49 5.34 -3.32
CA LEU A 50 12.74 5.98 -2.23
C LEU A 50 12.30 5.00 -1.12
N GLY A 51 12.60 3.72 -1.25
CA GLY A 51 12.19 2.70 -0.27
C GLY A 51 10.67 2.56 -0.16
N LEU A 52 9.92 2.94 -1.20
CA LEU A 52 8.48 2.72 -1.26
C LEU A 52 8.21 1.24 -1.51
N ASP A 53 7.36 0.61 -0.70
CA ASP A 53 6.95 -0.78 -0.89
C ASP A 53 5.81 -0.87 -1.91
N PRO A 54 6.04 -1.38 -3.13
CA PRO A 54 5.01 -1.41 -4.16
C PRO A 54 3.89 -2.40 -3.85
N GLN A 55 4.13 -3.35 -2.94
CA GLN A 55 3.07 -4.22 -2.44
C GLN A 55 1.96 -3.40 -1.74
N GLY A 56 2.32 -2.36 -1.01
CA GLY A 56 1.36 -1.49 -0.35
C GLY A 56 0.43 -0.78 -1.34
N PHE A 57 0.95 -0.41 -2.53
CA PHE A 57 0.10 0.10 -3.61
C PHE A 57 -0.87 -0.97 -4.10
N VAL A 58 -0.41 -2.21 -4.28
CA VAL A 58 -1.29 -3.32 -4.72
C VAL A 58 -2.38 -3.59 -3.68
N SER A 59 -2.06 -3.55 -2.39
CA SER A 59 -3.05 -3.64 -1.31
C SER A 59 -4.05 -2.49 -1.34
N ALA A 60 -3.61 -1.26 -1.61
CA ALA A 60 -4.50 -0.12 -1.84
C ALA A 60 -5.46 -0.36 -3.02
N ALA A 61 -4.96 -0.99 -4.09
CA ALA A 61 -5.76 -1.38 -5.25
C ALA A 61 -6.82 -2.44 -4.91
N LEU A 62 -6.45 -3.47 -4.15
CA LEU A 62 -7.38 -4.51 -3.67
C LEU A 62 -8.45 -3.95 -2.73
N ALA A 63 -8.05 -3.03 -1.85
CA ALA A 63 -8.95 -2.36 -0.92
C ALA A 63 -9.81 -1.25 -1.58
N GLY A 64 -9.51 -0.88 -2.83
CA GLY A 64 -10.15 0.25 -3.50
C GLY A 64 -9.93 1.59 -2.79
N SER A 65 -8.86 1.73 -1.99
CA SER A 65 -8.64 2.89 -1.12
C SER A 65 -7.20 3.36 -1.13
N GLY A 66 -7.00 4.66 -1.37
CA GLY A 66 -5.69 5.31 -1.27
C GLY A 66 -5.21 5.58 0.16
N ASP A 67 -6.04 5.28 1.17
CA ASP A 67 -5.74 5.48 2.60
C ASP A 67 -5.01 4.29 3.24
N VAL A 68 -4.79 3.21 2.49
CA VAL A 68 -3.94 2.09 2.93
C VAL A 68 -2.51 2.59 3.14
N TYR A 69 -1.94 2.31 4.32
CA TYR A 69 -0.56 2.68 4.63
C TYR A 69 0.44 1.75 3.94
N VAL A 70 1.45 2.36 3.33
CA VAL A 70 2.54 1.69 2.63
C VAL A 70 3.86 2.06 3.28
N TYR A 71 4.83 1.15 3.27
CA TYR A 71 6.18 1.47 3.73
C TYR A 71 6.85 2.46 2.78
N ALA A 72 7.56 3.43 3.36
CA ALA A 72 8.28 4.47 2.65
C ALA A 72 9.52 4.82 3.47
N THR A 73 10.64 4.12 3.29
CA THR A 73 11.77 4.19 4.25
C THR A 73 12.88 5.16 3.89
N ASN A 74 12.89 5.75 2.68
CA ASN A 74 13.91 6.71 2.26
C ASN A 74 13.33 8.05 1.79
N VAL A 75 12.05 8.33 2.05
CA VAL A 75 11.47 9.65 1.77
C VAL A 75 11.81 10.57 2.94
N ARG A 76 12.45 11.70 2.63
CA ARG A 76 12.78 12.74 3.61
C ARG A 76 11.83 13.91 3.43
N LEU A 77 11.25 14.37 4.53
CA LEU A 77 10.30 15.46 4.56
C LEU A 77 10.52 16.33 5.80
N PRO A 78 10.35 17.65 5.69
CA PRO A 78 10.21 18.50 6.87
C PRO A 78 9.01 18.05 7.72
N VAL A 79 9.12 18.13 9.04
CA VAL A 79 8.02 17.85 10.00
C VAL A 79 6.74 18.56 9.59
N ARG A 80 6.82 19.88 9.32
CA ARG A 80 5.66 20.68 8.90
C ARG A 80 4.97 20.09 7.68
N ARG A 81 5.73 19.62 6.70
CA ARG A 81 5.17 19.02 5.49
C ARG A 81 4.54 17.66 5.77
N ALA A 82 5.15 16.84 6.61
CA ALA A 82 4.59 15.56 7.03
C ALA A 82 3.23 15.75 7.73
N LEU A 83 3.11 16.74 8.63
CA LEU A 83 1.86 17.11 9.29
C LEU A 83 0.76 17.55 8.32
N GLU A 84 1.10 18.38 7.33
CA GLU A 84 0.16 18.83 6.29
C GLU A 84 -0.34 17.69 5.42
N ILE A 85 0.52 16.72 5.12
CA ILE A 85 0.17 15.55 4.31
C ILE A 85 -0.72 14.62 5.13
N ASP A 86 -0.23 14.17 6.28
CA ASP A 86 -0.89 13.21 7.14
C ASP A 86 -0.33 13.26 8.57
N PRO A 87 -1.08 13.79 9.56
CA PRO A 87 -0.65 13.84 10.96
C PRO A 87 -0.33 12.46 11.56
N GLU A 88 -0.96 11.40 11.02
CA GLU A 88 -0.79 10.02 11.47
C GLU A 88 0.26 9.25 10.64
N MET A 89 0.96 9.94 9.72
CA MET A 89 2.11 9.40 9.00
C MET A 89 3.14 8.91 10.01
N LEU A 90 3.61 7.66 9.85
CA LEU A 90 4.67 7.14 10.69
C LEU A 90 6.02 7.56 10.13
N VAL A 91 6.86 8.08 11.01
CA VAL A 91 8.20 8.58 10.73
C VAL A 91 9.19 7.92 11.67
N THR A 92 10.46 7.86 11.26
CA THR A 92 11.54 7.31 12.07
C THR A 92 12.32 8.45 12.71
N VAL A 93 12.37 8.46 14.04
CA VAL A 93 13.11 9.43 14.87
C VAL A 93 13.91 8.65 15.89
N ALA A 94 15.25 8.77 15.89
CA ALA A 94 16.14 8.10 16.83
C ALA A 94 15.79 6.61 17.05
N ASP A 95 15.66 5.86 15.94
CA ASP A 95 15.31 4.44 15.89
C ASP A 95 13.93 4.05 16.43
N ARG A 96 13.06 5.03 16.69
CA ARG A 96 11.65 4.82 17.06
C ARG A 96 10.72 5.26 15.95
N HIS A 97 9.58 4.59 15.85
CA HIS A 97 8.49 5.02 14.98
C HIS A 97 7.51 5.88 15.77
N LEU A 98 7.31 7.10 15.31
CA LEU A 98 6.37 8.07 15.86
C LEU A 98 5.43 8.53 14.75
N THR A 99 4.27 9.03 15.13
CA THR A 99 3.43 9.81 14.20
C THR A 99 4.09 11.16 13.87
N ALA A 100 3.74 11.76 12.73
CA ALA A 100 4.20 13.11 12.39
C ALA A 100 3.82 14.13 13.47
N ARG A 101 2.66 13.95 14.10
CA ARG A 101 2.20 14.75 15.26
C ARG A 101 3.14 14.65 16.45
N GLU A 102 3.49 13.44 16.86
CA GLU A 102 4.40 13.20 17.97
C GLU A 102 5.82 13.70 17.66
N ALA A 103 6.29 13.48 16.43
CA ALA A 103 7.59 13.96 15.98
C ALA A 103 7.67 15.50 16.00
N ALA A 104 6.59 16.18 15.61
CA ALA A 104 6.53 17.64 15.66
C ALA A 104 6.62 18.20 17.08
N ALA A 105 5.93 17.56 18.03
CA ALA A 105 6.03 17.94 19.43
C ALA A 105 7.43 17.70 20.01
N ALA A 106 8.15 16.68 19.53
CA ALA A 106 9.47 16.30 20.04
C ALA A 106 10.63 17.11 19.44
N LEU A 107 10.57 17.42 18.14
CA LEU A 107 11.71 17.98 17.39
C LEU A 107 11.51 19.42 16.89
N GLY A 108 10.27 19.93 16.96
CA GLY A 108 9.89 21.22 16.37
C GLY A 108 9.55 21.13 14.87
N PRO A 109 8.93 22.19 14.30
CA PRO A 109 8.29 22.13 12.98
C PRO A 109 9.26 22.11 11.78
N ASP A 110 10.52 22.50 11.97
CA ASP A 110 11.52 22.64 10.91
C ASP A 110 12.52 21.47 10.85
N ALA A 111 12.37 20.46 11.72
CA ALA A 111 13.23 19.28 11.67
C ALA A 111 12.95 18.44 10.42
N GLU A 112 13.99 17.80 9.89
CA GLU A 112 13.86 16.81 8.82
C GLU A 112 13.56 15.43 9.40
N LEU A 113 12.60 14.74 8.81
CA LEU A 113 12.19 13.39 9.19
C LEU A 113 12.41 12.42 8.04
N VAL A 114 12.70 11.16 8.39
CA VAL A 114 12.64 10.05 7.45
C VAL A 114 11.31 9.35 7.65
N THR A 115 10.53 9.19 6.59
CA THR A 115 9.25 8.49 6.70
C THR A 115 9.46 7.00 6.98
N PHE A 116 8.44 6.36 7.53
CA PHE A 116 8.39 4.92 7.74
C PHE A 116 7.17 4.32 7.04
N LYS A 117 5.98 4.89 7.29
CA LYS A 117 4.75 4.57 6.57
C LYS A 117 3.96 5.82 6.25
N MET A 118 3.36 5.83 5.07
CA MET A 118 2.44 6.88 4.62
C MET A 118 1.31 6.27 3.81
N ARG A 119 0.20 7.00 3.65
CA ARG A 119 -0.91 6.55 2.81
C ARG A 119 -0.48 6.36 1.35
N ALA A 120 -1.04 5.35 0.69
CA ALA A 120 -0.71 4.99 -0.69
C ALA A 120 -0.87 6.17 -1.65
N ARG A 121 -1.89 7.01 -1.48
CA ARG A 121 -2.09 8.22 -2.32
C ARG A 121 -0.96 9.24 -2.16
N ASP A 122 -0.45 9.39 -0.94
CA ASP A 122 0.60 10.35 -0.63
C ASP A 122 1.97 9.82 -1.07
N ALA A 123 2.21 8.52 -0.88
CA ALA A 123 3.35 7.80 -1.46
C ALA A 123 3.37 7.90 -3.00
N ALA A 124 2.21 7.82 -3.66
CA ALA A 124 2.11 7.96 -5.11
C ALA A 124 2.48 9.36 -5.59
N ARG A 125 2.20 10.41 -4.80
CA ARG A 125 2.56 11.80 -5.11
C ARG A 125 4.08 12.05 -5.03
N VAL A 126 4.76 11.42 -4.08
CA VAL A 126 6.23 11.54 -3.94
C VAL A 126 7.01 10.57 -4.84
N CYS A 127 6.34 9.56 -5.40
CA CYS A 127 6.98 8.60 -6.30
C CYS A 127 7.50 9.26 -7.58
N PHE A 128 8.76 9.01 -7.94
CA PHE A 128 9.38 9.49 -9.19
C PHE A 128 8.85 8.83 -10.46
N ARG A 129 8.01 7.79 -10.35
CA ARG A 129 7.48 7.03 -11.49
C ARG A 129 8.57 6.52 -12.45
N CYS A 130 9.76 6.21 -11.93
CA CYS A 130 10.92 5.77 -12.73
C CYS A 130 10.76 4.38 -13.38
N GLY A 131 9.75 3.61 -12.98
CA GLY A 131 9.45 2.28 -13.54
C GLY A 131 10.37 1.16 -13.07
N ALA A 132 11.29 1.42 -12.13
CA ALA A 132 12.23 0.41 -11.64
C ALA A 132 11.52 -0.79 -10.98
N CYS A 133 10.46 -0.53 -10.20
CA CYS A 133 9.66 -1.57 -9.55
C CYS A 133 8.91 -2.44 -10.57
N GLU A 134 8.32 -1.84 -11.60
CA GLU A 134 7.59 -2.54 -12.66
C GLU A 134 8.51 -3.40 -13.51
N LYS A 135 9.65 -2.86 -13.97
CA LYS A 135 10.67 -3.61 -14.73
C LYS A 135 11.26 -4.77 -13.93
N GLY A 136 11.39 -4.59 -12.62
CA GLY A 136 11.92 -5.60 -11.72
C GLY A 136 10.92 -6.67 -11.28
N CYS A 137 9.64 -6.47 -11.58
CA CYS A 137 8.59 -7.41 -11.21
C CYS A 137 8.61 -8.62 -12.15
N GLY A 138 8.81 -9.82 -11.61
CA GLY A 138 8.79 -11.06 -12.39
C GLY A 138 7.45 -11.33 -13.10
N LEU A 139 6.35 -10.78 -12.57
CA LEU A 139 5.01 -10.86 -13.17
C LEU A 139 4.64 -9.64 -14.02
N ARG A 140 5.54 -8.65 -14.14
CA ARG A 140 5.31 -7.39 -14.88
C ARG A 140 3.98 -6.71 -14.51
N LEU A 141 3.68 -6.63 -13.21
CA LEU A 141 2.47 -5.97 -12.73
C LEU A 141 2.48 -4.48 -13.10
N PRO A 142 1.33 -3.88 -13.51
CA PRO A 142 1.24 -2.51 -14.01
C PRO A 142 1.29 -1.47 -12.88
N LEU A 143 2.39 -1.46 -12.11
CA LEU A 143 2.57 -0.62 -10.92
C LEU A 143 2.56 0.87 -11.26
N LEU A 144 3.11 1.29 -12.39
CA LEU A 144 3.12 2.70 -12.79
C LEU A 144 1.71 3.23 -13.09
N ARG A 145 0.88 2.41 -13.73
CA ARG A 145 -0.54 2.75 -13.98
C ARG A 145 -1.27 2.94 -12.65
N LEU A 146 -1.06 2.00 -11.72
CA LEU A 146 -1.64 2.06 -10.38
C LEU A 146 -1.22 3.30 -9.61
N ILE A 147 0.08 3.63 -9.62
CA ILE A 147 0.62 4.84 -8.98
C ILE A 147 0.02 6.11 -9.61
N ALA A 148 -0.15 6.14 -10.94
CA ALA A 148 -0.78 7.28 -11.62
C ALA A 148 -2.26 7.45 -11.22
N GLN A 149 -3.00 6.34 -11.06
CA GLN A 149 -4.39 6.35 -10.56
C GLN A 149 -4.45 6.87 -9.12
N LEU A 150 -3.60 6.36 -8.22
CA LEU A 150 -3.51 6.80 -6.82
C LEU A 150 -3.19 8.29 -6.66
N ARG A 151 -2.37 8.83 -7.56
CA ARG A 151 -1.98 10.23 -7.56
C ARG A 151 -3.10 11.16 -8.06
N GLY A 152 -4.05 10.63 -8.84
CA GLY A 152 -5.09 11.40 -9.53
C GLY A 152 -4.67 11.95 -10.89
N ASP A 153 -3.56 11.47 -11.47
CA ASP A 153 -3.10 11.86 -12.81
C ASP A 153 -3.93 11.20 -13.92
N ALA A 154 -4.51 10.03 -13.62
CA ALA A 154 -5.54 9.38 -14.44
C ALA A 154 -6.90 9.67 -13.80
N GLY A 155 -7.91 10.00 -14.61
CA GLY A 155 -9.26 10.30 -14.13
C GLY A 155 -9.69 9.31 -13.04
N ASN A 156 -10.09 9.82 -11.88
CA ASN A 156 -10.29 9.06 -10.65
C ASN A 156 -11.37 7.98 -10.82
N GLU A 157 -11.03 6.81 -11.35
CA GLU A 157 -11.93 5.66 -11.40
C GLU A 157 -12.30 5.16 -9.99
N TRP A 158 -11.58 5.61 -8.96
CA TRP A 158 -11.78 5.18 -7.57
C TRP A 158 -12.62 6.13 -6.72
N ALA A 159 -12.72 7.41 -7.10
CA ALA A 159 -13.58 8.37 -6.39
C ALA A 159 -15.08 8.05 -6.53
N ALA A 160 -15.44 7.22 -7.52
CA ALA A 160 -16.81 6.74 -7.71
C ALA A 160 -17.21 5.61 -6.74
N HIS A 161 -16.27 5.07 -5.95
CA HIS A 161 -16.47 3.80 -5.23
C HIS A 161 -15.94 3.79 -3.78
N ALA A 162 -15.57 4.93 -3.21
CA ALA A 162 -15.44 5.03 -1.75
C ALA A 162 -16.85 4.94 -1.14
N PRO A 163 -17.09 4.08 -0.12
CA PRO A 163 -18.38 4.02 0.57
C PRO A 163 -18.74 5.34 1.24
#